data_AF-A0A840XZ56-F1
#
_entry.id   AF-A0A840XZ56-F1
#
_cell.length_a   1.000
_cell.length_b   1.000
_cell.length_c   1.000
_cell.angle_alpha   90.00
_cell.angle_beta   90.00
_cell.angle_gamma   90.00
#
_symmetry.space_group_name_H-M   'P 1'
#
loop_
_entity.id
_entity.type
_entity.pdbx_description
1 polymer ?
#
loop_
_entity_poly.entity_id
_entity_poly.type
_entity_poly.pdbx_seq_one_letter_code
_entity_poly.pdbx_strand_id
1 'polypeptide(L)'
;MRSYGLRVAPAVVLLLGLSACGGGSAPPPTASVPPAASAPAAPAAPAWQDLNGARASSGEGELQRRGFELSRRQGLTQFWNHAPSRTCLRVVTSQGRYAVTQVPFTPQNCPV
;
A
#
# COMPACT_ATOMS: atom_id res chain seq x y z
N MET A 1 29.08 -19.69 -22.26
CA MET A 1 29.10 -19.13 -23.63
C MET A 1 28.02 -19.84 -24.42
N ARG A 2 26.88 -19.18 -24.63
CA ARG A 2 25.74 -19.75 -25.37
C ARG A 2 25.29 -18.66 -26.33
N SER A 3 25.63 -18.87 -27.59
CA SER A 3 25.49 -17.90 -28.66
C SER A 3 24.29 -18.25 -29.55
N TYR A 4 23.70 -17.17 -30.10
CA TYR A 4 22.88 -17.07 -31.31
C TYR A 4 21.40 -17.45 -31.29
N GLY A 5 20.60 -16.46 -31.68
CA GLY A 5 19.31 -16.68 -32.31
C GLY A 5 18.48 -15.41 -32.51
N LEU A 6 19.03 -14.38 -33.14
CA LEU A 6 18.24 -13.27 -33.67
C LEU A 6 17.27 -13.84 -34.72
N ARG A 7 15.96 -13.74 -34.49
CA ARG A 7 14.96 -13.94 -35.55
C ARG A 7 14.10 -12.68 -35.70
N VAL A 8 14.19 -12.16 -36.91
CA VAL A 8 13.52 -11.00 -37.49
C VAL A 8 12.00 -11.22 -37.50
N ALA A 9 11.27 -10.13 -37.28
CA ALA A 9 9.81 -10.03 -37.33
C ALA A 9 9.23 -10.32 -38.73
N PRO A 10 7.91 -10.55 -38.79
CA PRO A 10 7.11 -9.60 -39.54
C PRO A 10 5.83 -9.17 -38.82
N ALA A 11 5.52 -7.88 -38.96
CA ALA A 11 4.22 -7.31 -38.74
C ALA A 11 3.30 -7.70 -39.90
N VAL A 12 2.13 -8.32 -39.64
CA VAL A 12 1.02 -8.48 -40.60
C VAL A 12 -0.28 -8.61 -39.78
N VAL A 13 -1.08 -7.54 -39.71
CA VAL A 13 -2.38 -7.31 -40.39
C VAL A 13 -3.63 -7.73 -39.58
N LEU A 14 -4.47 -6.72 -39.37
CA LEU A 14 -5.92 -6.65 -39.14
C LEU A 14 -6.72 -7.95 -39.05
N LEU A 15 -7.63 -8.00 -38.06
CA LEU A 15 -9.03 -8.34 -38.30
C LEU A 15 -9.96 -7.51 -37.38
N LEU A 16 -10.72 -6.61 -38.00
CA LEU A 16 -11.96 -6.05 -37.48
C LEU A 16 -12.98 -7.18 -37.30
N GLY A 17 -13.43 -7.41 -36.08
CA GLY A 17 -14.56 -8.30 -35.77
C GLY A 17 -15.73 -7.49 -35.20
N LEU A 18 -16.56 -6.88 -36.07
CA LEU A 18 -17.92 -6.51 -35.69
C LEU A 18 -18.76 -7.79 -35.64
N SER A 19 -18.93 -8.36 -34.45
CA SER A 19 -19.98 -9.35 -34.21
C SER A 19 -21.18 -8.66 -33.59
N ALA A 20 -22.13 -8.28 -34.44
CA ALA A 20 -23.51 -8.03 -34.06
C ALA A 20 -24.26 -9.36 -34.07
N CYS A 21 -24.66 -9.86 -32.90
CA CYS A 21 -25.75 -10.82 -32.78
C CYS A 21 -26.73 -10.26 -31.75
N GLY A 22 -27.82 -9.70 -32.26
CA GLY A 22 -29.01 -9.43 -31.48
C GLY A 22 -29.79 -10.72 -31.27
N GLY A 23 -30.26 -10.95 -30.05
CA GLY A 23 -31.13 -12.06 -29.70
C GLY A 23 -31.69 -11.81 -28.32
N GLY A 24 -32.92 -11.30 -28.26
CA GLY A 24 -33.63 -11.01 -27.03
C GLY A 24 -33.88 -12.28 -26.22
N SER A 25 -33.47 -12.24 -24.96
CA SER A 25 -33.89 -13.17 -23.92
C SER A 25 -34.38 -12.33 -22.75
N ALA A 26 -35.58 -12.65 -22.27
CA ALA A 26 -36.37 -11.95 -21.26
C ALA A 26 -35.56 -11.42 -20.06
N PRO A 27 -35.93 -10.25 -19.48
CA PRO A 27 -35.29 -9.81 -18.26
C PRO A 27 -35.53 -10.86 -17.16
N PRO A 28 -34.49 -11.38 -16.48
CA PRO A 28 -34.69 -12.06 -15.20
C PRO A 28 -35.34 -11.05 -14.23
N PRO A 29 -36.07 -11.51 -13.19
CA PRO A 29 -36.68 -10.61 -12.22
C PRO A 29 -35.63 -9.62 -11.74
N THR A 30 -35.97 -8.34 -11.74
CA THR A 30 -35.21 -7.26 -11.11
C THR A 30 -35.01 -7.61 -9.64
N ALA A 31 -33.98 -8.41 -9.35
CA ALA A 31 -33.31 -8.36 -8.08
C ALA A 31 -32.72 -6.96 -8.03
N SER A 32 -33.44 -6.06 -7.37
CA SER A 32 -32.94 -4.77 -6.94
C SER A 32 -31.65 -5.03 -6.18
N VAL A 33 -30.52 -4.99 -6.88
CA VAL A 33 -29.20 -5.02 -6.26
C VAL A 33 -29.14 -3.69 -5.51
N PRO A 34 -29.15 -3.67 -4.16
CA PRO A 34 -28.94 -2.41 -3.47
C PRO A 34 -27.61 -1.85 -3.96
N PRO A 35 -27.49 -0.53 -4.20
CA PRO A 35 -26.19 0.05 -4.50
C PRO A 35 -25.26 -0.38 -3.37
N ALA A 36 -24.21 -1.13 -3.71
CA ALA A 36 -23.15 -1.47 -2.77
C ALA A 36 -22.59 -0.12 -2.32
N ALA A 37 -23.03 0.32 -1.14
CA ALA A 37 -22.60 1.58 -0.57
C ALA A 37 -21.08 1.55 -0.53
N SER A 38 -20.44 2.43 -1.31
CA SER A 38 -19.00 2.55 -1.31
C SER A 38 -18.61 3.01 0.09
N ALA A 39 -18.07 2.09 0.89
CA ALA A 39 -17.52 2.46 2.19
C ALA A 39 -16.46 3.55 1.94
N PRO A 40 -16.42 4.61 2.77
CA PRO A 40 -15.37 5.60 2.65
C PRO A 40 -14.02 4.91 2.80
N ALA A 41 -13.11 5.16 1.85
CA ALA A 41 -11.74 4.67 1.96
C ALA A 41 -11.10 5.25 3.22
N ALA A 42 -10.43 4.41 4.01
CA ALA A 42 -9.66 4.89 5.15
C ALA A 42 -8.59 5.90 4.65
N PRO A 43 -8.29 6.94 5.43
CA PRO A 43 -7.25 7.89 5.05
C PRO A 43 -5.92 7.16 4.85
N ALA A 44 -5.18 7.54 3.81
CA ALA A 44 -3.87 6.97 3.54
C ALA A 44 -2.87 7.35 4.64
N ALA A 45 -1.91 6.46 4.89
CA ALA A 45 -0.82 6.78 5.80
C ALA A 45 0.10 7.85 5.19
N PRO A 46 0.68 8.74 6.00
CA PRO A 46 1.77 9.59 5.54
C PRO A 46 2.96 8.74 5.07
N ALA A 47 3.68 9.22 4.05
CA ALA A 47 4.91 8.57 3.60
C ALA A 47 5.93 8.52 4.75
N TRP A 48 6.72 7.44 4.82
CA TRP A 48 7.69 7.20 5.89
C TRP A 48 9.01 6.60 5.39
N GLN A 49 9.04 6.14 4.13
CA GLN A 49 10.15 5.38 3.57
C GLN A 49 11.44 6.20 3.51
N ASP A 50 11.32 7.52 3.37
CA ASP A 50 12.40 8.52 3.36
C ASP A 50 13.11 8.65 4.71
N LEU A 51 12.51 8.15 5.79
CA LEU A 51 13.11 8.21 7.13
C LEU A 51 14.12 7.09 7.38
N ASN A 52 14.26 6.14 6.46
CA ASN A 52 15.34 5.15 6.52
C ASN A 52 16.70 5.83 6.38
N GLY A 53 17.58 5.62 7.36
CA GLY A 53 18.88 6.27 7.43
C GLY A 53 18.83 7.72 7.93
N ALA A 54 17.66 8.27 8.29
CA ALA A 54 17.59 9.58 8.93
C ALA A 54 18.27 9.56 10.30
N ARG A 55 18.83 10.70 10.73
CA ARG A 55 19.28 10.90 12.11
C ARG A 55 18.09 10.75 13.05
N ALA A 56 18.29 10.07 14.18
CA ALA A 56 17.20 9.77 15.12
C ALA A 56 16.37 11.00 15.52
N SER A 57 17.02 12.09 15.90
CA SER A 57 16.30 13.32 16.30
C SER A 57 15.46 13.93 15.17
N SER A 58 15.99 13.92 13.93
CA SER A 58 15.25 14.42 12.76
C SER A 58 14.11 13.48 12.38
N GLY A 59 14.34 12.17 12.41
CA GLY A 59 13.34 11.16 12.12
C GLY A 59 12.17 11.18 13.11
N GLU A 60 12.45 11.37 14.40
CA GLU A 60 11.42 11.49 15.43
C GLU A 60 10.52 12.71 15.18
N GLY A 61 11.12 13.86 14.91
CA GLY A 61 10.39 15.08 14.61
C GLY A 61 9.57 14.99 13.32
N GLU A 62 10.08 14.31 12.29
CA GLU A 62 9.34 14.04 11.05
C GLU A 62 8.14 13.11 11.28
N LEU A 63 8.31 12.03 12.06
CA LEU A 63 7.20 11.13 12.41
C LEU A 63 6.08 11.90 13.12
N GLN A 64 6.42 12.67 14.16
CA GLN A 64 5.45 13.48 14.91
C GLN A 64 4.76 14.52 14.02
N ARG A 65 5.52 15.26 13.21
CA ARG A 65 4.96 16.24 12.26
C ARG A 65 4.00 15.62 11.25
N ARG A 66 4.22 14.35 10.89
CA ARG A 66 3.35 13.59 9.98
C ARG A 66 2.15 12.96 10.69
N GLY A 67 2.03 13.15 12.01
CA GLY A 67 0.92 12.63 12.79
C GLY A 67 1.12 11.20 13.30
N PHE A 68 2.33 10.65 13.21
CA PHE A 68 2.64 9.42 13.91
C PHE A 68 2.84 9.70 15.40
N GLU A 69 2.25 8.86 16.23
CA GLU A 69 2.36 8.92 17.68
C GLU A 69 3.19 7.74 18.18
N LEU A 70 4.06 8.00 19.15
CA LEU A 70 4.84 6.95 19.76
C LEU A 70 3.95 6.10 20.67
N SER A 71 3.78 4.82 20.32
CA SER A 71 2.95 3.87 21.07
C SER A 71 3.74 3.11 22.13
N ARG A 72 4.97 2.67 21.81
CA ARG A 72 5.77 1.82 22.70
C ARG A 72 7.26 1.93 22.41
N ARG A 73 8.11 1.82 23.44
CA ARG A 73 9.56 1.63 23.30
C ARG A 73 10.00 0.29 23.91
N GLN A 74 10.94 -0.37 23.25
CA GLN A 74 11.56 -1.63 23.67
C GLN A 74 13.04 -1.61 23.30
N GLY A 75 13.91 -1.23 24.24
CA GLY A 75 15.33 -1.03 23.96
C GLY A 75 15.54 0.00 22.85
N LEU A 76 16.26 -0.38 21.80
CA LEU A 76 16.52 0.46 20.62
C LEU A 76 15.34 0.51 19.62
N THR A 77 14.27 -0.23 19.88
CA THR A 77 13.09 -0.29 19.02
C THR A 77 11.99 0.60 19.55
N GLN A 78 11.38 1.37 18.67
CA GLN A 78 10.21 2.20 18.94
C GLN A 78 9.08 1.78 18.00
N PHE A 79 7.86 1.77 18.50
CA PHE A 79 6.65 1.52 17.72
C PHE A 79 5.84 2.81 17.64
N TRP A 80 5.48 3.17 16.42
CA TRP A 80 4.78 4.40 16.08
C TRP A 80 3.48 4.07 15.38
N ASN A 81 2.37 4.57 15.90
CA ASN A 81 1.06 4.38 15.29
C ASN A 81 0.64 5.64 14.52
N HIS A 82 -0.17 5.45 13.49
CA HIS A 82 -1.00 6.50 12.90
C HIS A 82 -2.42 5.95 12.89
N ALA A 83 -3.19 6.31 13.91
CA ALA A 83 -4.54 5.79 14.14
C ALA A 83 -5.51 5.97 12.95
N PRO A 84 -5.55 7.13 12.26
CA PRO A 84 -6.50 7.34 11.16
C PRO A 84 -6.35 6.33 10.03
N SER A 85 -5.11 6.00 9.65
CA SER A 85 -4.80 5.05 8.56
C SER A 85 -4.53 3.63 9.06
N ARG A 86 -4.67 3.38 10.37
CA ARG A 86 -4.30 2.12 11.03
C ARG A 86 -2.91 1.61 10.62
N THR A 87 -1.93 2.52 10.57
CA THR A 87 -0.54 2.18 10.20
C THR A 87 0.33 2.09 11.45
N CYS A 88 1.16 1.06 11.52
CA CYS A 88 2.08 0.83 12.64
C CYS A 88 3.50 0.66 12.08
N LEU A 89 4.44 1.46 12.57
CA LEU A 89 5.83 1.42 12.17
C LEU A 89 6.68 0.92 13.34
N ARG A 90 7.54 -0.05 13.05
CA ARG A 90 8.65 -0.45 13.92
C ARG A 90 9.90 0.31 13.46
N VAL A 91 10.45 1.12 14.35
CA VAL A 91 11.64 1.92 14.11
C VAL A 91 12.76 1.41 15.00
N VAL A 92 13.83 0.89 14.41
CA VAL A 92 15.04 0.50 15.14
C VAL A 92 16.07 1.60 14.98
N THR A 93 16.62 2.09 16.09
CA THR A 93 17.72 3.06 16.05
C THR A 93 19.06 2.37 16.26
N SER A 94 19.92 2.40 15.25
CA SER A 94 21.29 1.87 15.33
C SER A 94 22.28 2.93 14.84
N GLN A 95 23.38 3.12 15.58
CA GLN A 95 24.38 4.16 15.28
C GLN A 95 23.77 5.56 15.09
N GLY A 96 22.70 5.86 15.83
CA GLY A 96 21.95 7.11 15.73
C GLY A 96 21.20 7.29 14.41
N ARG A 97 20.91 6.20 13.68
CA ARG A 97 20.17 6.19 12.42
C ARG A 97 18.97 5.27 12.49
N TYR A 98 17.89 5.64 11.82
CA TYR A 98 16.66 4.88 11.78
C TYR A 98 16.69 3.77 10.73
N ALA A 99 16.12 2.63 11.10
CA ALA A 99 15.61 1.61 10.18
C ALA A 99 14.11 1.45 10.47
N VAL A 100 13.28 1.83 9.50
CA VAL A 100 11.83 1.88 9.62
C VAL A 100 11.21 0.72 8.85
N THR A 101 10.26 0.02 9.46
CA THR A 101 9.51 -1.07 8.82
C THR A 101 8.06 -1.02 9.25
N GLN A 102 7.14 -1.07 8.30
CA GLN A 102 5.72 -1.23 8.64
C GLN A 102 5.46 -2.64 9.18
N VAL A 103 4.74 -2.72 10.29
CA VAL A 103 4.32 -3.97 10.94
C VAL A 103 2.80 -4.02 11.04
N PRO A 104 2.19 -5.20 11.28
CA PRO A 104 0.75 -5.30 11.48
C PRO A 104 0.25 -4.39 12.62
N PHE A 105 -0.86 -3.68 12.38
CA PHE A 105 -1.53 -2.85 13.37
C PHE A 105 -2.32 -3.74 14.34
N THR A 106 -1.64 -4.21 15.38
CA THR A 106 -2.22 -5.02 16.46
C THR A 106 -1.99 -4.33 17.81
N PRO A 107 -2.83 -4.58 18.83
CA PRO A 107 -2.64 -4.02 20.17
C PRO A 107 -1.28 -4.37 20.80
N GLN A 108 -0.65 -5.46 20.35
CA GLN A 108 0.67 -5.90 20.81
C GLN A 108 1.81 -5.03 20.27
N ASN A 109 1.71 -4.60 19.00
CA ASN A 109 2.72 -3.79 18.32
C ASN A 109 2.48 -2.30 18.56
N CYS A 110 1.25 -1.86 18.33
CA CYS A 110 0.81 -0.47 18.46
C CYS A 110 -0.50 -0.43 19.28
N PRO A 111 -0.41 -0.33 20.63
CA PRO A 111 -1.58 -0.02 21.44
C PRO A 111 -2.11 1.37 21.07
N VAL A 112 -3.44 1.51 21.10
CA VAL A 112 -4.18 2.76 20.96
C VAL A 112 -4.65 3.26 22.31
#